data_AF-A0AA42CRL7-F1
#
_entry.id   AF-A0AA42CRL7-F1
#
_cell.length_a   1.000
_cell.length_b   1.000
_cell.length_c   1.000
_cell.angle_alpha   90.00
_cell.angle_beta   90.00
_cell.angle_gamma   90.00
#
_symmetry.space_group_name_H-M   'P 1'
#
loop_
_entity.id
_entity.type
_entity.pdbx_description
1 polymer ?
#
loop_
_entity_poly.entity_id
_entity_poly.type
_entity_poly.pdbx_seq_one_letter_code
_entity_poly.pdbx_strand_id
1 'polypeptide(L)'
;MGAEACEAILPGVRINPFGHLADGNIHYNLSPPEGQADFANKAEALGQALAELATAMSGSFAAEHGLGRAKVALADRTRSPVERALMARLKAAFDPAGTMNPGVLVHLSNAV
;
A
#
# COMPACT_ATOMS: atom_id res chain seq x y z
N MET A 1 -5.74 -9.45 -14.99
CA MET A 1 -4.74 -9.69 -13.91
C MET A 1 -4.23 -8.41 -13.25
N GLY A 2 -3.55 -7.45 -13.90
CA GLY A 2 -3.24 -6.13 -13.29
C GLY A 2 -3.73 -4.97 -14.15
N ALA A 3 -3.42 -5.02 -15.45
CA ALA A 3 -3.88 -4.06 -16.43
C ALA A 3 -5.41 -3.93 -16.49
N GLU A 4 -6.13 -5.06 -16.47
CA GLU A 4 -7.60 -5.06 -16.44
C GLU A 4 -8.18 -4.34 -15.22
N ALA A 5 -7.57 -4.50 -14.03
CA ALA A 5 -8.04 -3.84 -12.82
C ALA A 5 -7.80 -2.34 -12.90
N CYS A 6 -6.64 -1.92 -13.41
CA CYS A 6 -6.33 -0.51 -13.64
C CYS A 6 -7.27 0.11 -14.69
N GLU A 7 -7.49 -0.57 -15.81
CA GLU A 7 -8.36 -0.11 -16.90
C GLU A 7 -9.82 0.02 -16.45
N ALA A 8 -10.31 -0.89 -15.61
CA ALA A 8 -11.65 -0.81 -15.05
C ALA A 8 -11.85 0.40 -14.10
N ILE A 9 -10.77 0.88 -13.47
CA ILE A 9 -10.81 2.01 -12.52
C ILE A 9 -10.62 3.36 -13.24
N LEU A 10 -9.66 3.42 -14.16
CA LEU A 10 -9.33 4.59 -14.95
C LEU A 10 -8.97 4.16 -16.38
N PRO A 11 -9.93 4.19 -17.31
CA PRO A 11 -9.69 3.81 -18.69
C PRO A 11 -8.55 4.62 -19.32
N GLY A 12 -7.65 3.94 -20.02
CA GLY A 12 -6.48 4.54 -20.64
C GLY A 12 -5.33 4.85 -19.67
N VAL A 13 -5.42 4.46 -18.39
CA VAL A 13 -4.28 4.57 -17.47
C VAL A 13 -3.08 3.79 -17.99
N ARG A 14 -1.91 4.40 -17.95
CA ARG A 14 -0.70 3.82 -18.55
C ARG A 14 0.14 3.17 -17.47
N ILE A 15 0.60 1.96 -17.75
CA ILE A 15 1.35 1.14 -16.80
C ILE A 15 2.80 1.09 -17.25
N ASN A 16 3.71 1.44 -16.34
CA ASN A 16 5.16 1.50 -16.59
C ASN A 16 5.88 0.56 -15.61
N PRO A 17 5.80 -0.77 -15.80
CA PRO A 17 6.37 -1.72 -14.86
C PRO A 17 7.86 -1.93 -15.13
N PHE A 18 8.67 -1.91 -14.07
CA PHE A 18 10.08 -2.32 -14.11
C PHE A 18 10.49 -2.83 -12.74
N GLY A 19 11.61 -3.53 -12.62
CA GLY A 19 12.10 -3.95 -11.31
C GLY A 19 13.14 -5.05 -11.37
N HIS A 20 13.33 -5.66 -10.21
CA HIS A 20 14.33 -6.65 -9.94
C HIS A 20 13.69 -8.04 -10.04
N LEU A 21 13.79 -8.65 -11.23
CA LEU A 21 13.14 -9.94 -11.45
C LEU A 21 13.70 -11.05 -10.53
N ALA A 22 14.99 -10.97 -10.19
CA ALA A 22 15.68 -12.00 -9.42
C ALA A 22 15.17 -12.16 -7.97
N ASP A 23 14.64 -11.09 -7.36
CA ASP A 23 14.07 -11.11 -6.01
C ASP A 23 12.54 -10.97 -6.01
N GLY A 24 11.92 -10.87 -7.20
CA GLY A 24 10.48 -10.75 -7.37
C GLY A 24 9.91 -9.36 -7.08
N ASN A 25 10.75 -8.32 -6.98
CA ASN A 25 10.30 -6.95 -6.72
C ASN A 25 10.01 -6.18 -8.02
N ILE A 26 8.76 -5.74 -8.20
CA ILE A 26 8.32 -4.94 -9.36
C ILE A 26 7.76 -3.60 -8.91
N HIS A 27 8.33 -2.53 -9.46
CA HIS A 27 7.80 -1.17 -9.40
C HIS A 27 6.68 -1.04 -10.44
N TYR A 28 5.44 -1.26 -9.98
CA TYR A 28 4.25 -1.17 -10.82
C TYR A 28 3.76 0.29 -10.93
N ASN A 29 4.53 1.14 -11.60
CA ASN A 29 4.21 2.56 -11.70
C ASN A 29 3.08 2.82 -12.69
N LEU A 30 2.23 3.81 -12.36
CA LEU A 30 1.15 4.26 -13.21
C LEU A 30 1.41 5.69 -13.69
N SER A 31 0.93 6.02 -14.87
CA SER A 31 0.79 7.39 -15.36
C SER A 31 -0.66 7.64 -15.77
N PRO A 32 -1.14 8.89 -15.63
CA PRO A 32 -2.44 9.28 -16.16
C PRO A 32 -2.61 8.90 -17.63
N PRO A 33 -3.86 8.75 -18.09
CA PRO A 33 -4.18 8.67 -19.50
C PRO A 33 -3.51 9.80 -20.28
N GLU A 34 -3.19 9.52 -21.54
CA GLU A 34 -2.56 10.52 -22.40
C GLU A 34 -3.40 11.80 -22.47
N GLY A 35 -2.74 12.96 -22.34
CA GLY A 35 -3.41 14.26 -22.27
C GLY A 35 -4.03 14.63 -20.93
N GLN A 36 -3.98 13.75 -19.91
CA GLN A 36 -4.44 14.08 -18.55
C GLN A 36 -3.26 14.42 -17.62
N ALA A 37 -3.49 15.38 -16.72
CA ALA A 37 -2.48 15.83 -15.77
C ALA A 37 -2.41 14.97 -14.49
N ASP A 38 -3.50 14.30 -14.14
CA ASP A 38 -3.63 13.51 -12.91
C ASP A 38 -4.54 12.28 -13.09
N PHE A 39 -4.77 11.54 -12.01
CA PHE A 39 -5.57 10.32 -12.01
C PHE A 39 -7.08 10.55 -11.83
N ALA A 40 -7.60 11.78 -11.98
CA ALA A 40 -9.01 12.12 -11.77
C ALA A 40 -9.56 11.61 -10.42
N ASN A 41 -8.80 11.82 -9.34
CA ASN A 41 -9.07 11.32 -7.98
C ASN A 41 -9.12 9.78 -7.83
N LYS A 42 -8.62 9.01 -8.80
CA LYS A 42 -8.60 7.53 -8.77
C LYS A 42 -7.32 6.93 -8.19
N ALA A 43 -6.34 7.75 -7.79
CA ALA A 43 -5.05 7.26 -7.31
C ALA A 43 -5.17 6.30 -6.11
N GLU A 44 -6.05 6.60 -5.15
CA GLU A 44 -6.29 5.73 -3.98
C GLU A 44 -6.91 4.39 -4.41
N ALA A 45 -7.93 4.42 -5.27
CA ALA A 45 -8.59 3.21 -5.77
C ALA A 45 -7.61 2.30 -6.55
N LEU A 46 -6.76 2.90 -7.39
CA LEU A 46 -5.70 2.19 -8.11
C LEU A 46 -4.71 1.54 -7.13
N GLY A 47 -4.25 2.29 -6.13
CA GLY A 47 -3.33 1.77 -5.11
C GLY A 47 -3.94 0.63 -4.30
N GLN A 48 -5.21 0.74 -3.93
CA GLN A 48 -5.93 -0.30 -3.19
C GLN A 48 -6.08 -1.57 -4.03
N ALA A 49 -6.55 -1.47 -5.28
CA ALA A 49 -6.73 -2.62 -6.16
C ALA A 49 -5.41 -3.37 -6.42
N LEU A 50 -4.30 -2.65 -6.63
CA LEU A 50 -2.99 -3.25 -6.80
C LEU A 50 -2.48 -3.93 -5.52
N ALA A 51 -2.76 -3.36 -4.34
CA ALA A 51 -2.36 -3.98 -3.08
C ALA A 51 -3.18 -5.22 -2.75
N GLU A 52 -4.48 -5.22 -3.03
CA GLU A 52 -5.34 -6.39 -2.90
C GLU A 52 -4.90 -7.51 -3.86
N LEU A 53 -4.58 -7.16 -5.11
CA LEU A 53 -4.04 -8.10 -6.09
C LEU A 53 -2.71 -8.72 -5.61
N ALA A 54 -1.76 -7.89 -5.17
CA ALA A 54 -0.49 -8.38 -4.64
C ALA A 54 -0.70 -9.34 -3.46
N THR A 55 -1.64 -9.02 -2.56
CA THR A 55 -2.01 -9.85 -1.41
C THR A 55 -2.64 -11.17 -1.85
N ALA A 56 -3.55 -11.16 -2.82
CA ALA A 56 -4.18 -12.36 -3.37
C ALA A 56 -3.17 -13.30 -4.05
N MET A 57 -2.08 -12.74 -4.57
CA MET A 57 -0.94 -13.48 -5.14
C MET A 57 0.07 -13.95 -4.09
N SER A 58 -0.24 -13.82 -2.79
CA SER A 58 0.69 -14.10 -1.68
C SER A 58 1.98 -13.26 -1.73
N GLY A 59 1.92 -12.07 -2.35
CA GLY A 59 3.01 -11.10 -2.42
C GLY A 59 2.84 -9.93 -1.44
N SER A 60 3.62 -8.86 -1.66
CA SER A 60 3.60 -7.64 -0.83
C SER A 60 3.47 -6.39 -1.70
N PHE A 61 2.59 -5.46 -1.31
CA PHE A 61 2.48 -4.12 -1.93
C PHE A 61 3.57 -3.13 -1.43
N ALA A 62 4.40 -3.56 -0.49
CA ALA A 62 5.48 -2.78 0.08
C ALA A 62 6.71 -3.68 0.26
N ALA A 63 7.39 -3.97 -0.85
CA ALA A 63 8.58 -4.81 -0.88
C ALA A 63 9.78 -4.15 -0.17
N GLU A 64 10.11 -2.90 -0.53
CA GLU A 64 11.34 -2.24 -0.07
C GLU A 64 11.13 -0.88 0.61
N HIS A 65 10.19 -0.05 0.14
CA HIS A 65 10.00 1.32 0.64
C HIS A 65 9.29 1.40 2.00
N GLY A 66 8.85 0.26 2.54
CA GLY A 66 8.05 0.19 3.76
C GLY A 66 6.65 0.79 3.62
N LEU A 67 5.99 0.99 4.77
CA LEU A 67 4.63 1.51 4.83
C LEU A 67 4.61 3.04 4.85
N GLY A 68 5.30 3.63 5.82
CA GLY A 68 5.25 5.07 6.08
C GLY A 68 3.83 5.59 6.34
N ARG A 69 3.69 6.91 6.43
CA ARG A 69 2.36 7.55 6.45
C ARG A 69 1.53 7.23 5.21
N ALA A 70 2.20 7.08 4.07
CA ALA A 70 1.54 6.91 2.78
C ALA A 70 0.74 5.61 2.67
N LYS A 71 1.19 4.52 3.33
CA LYS A 71 0.58 3.20 3.15
C LYS A 71 0.09 2.54 4.45
N VAL A 72 0.20 3.21 5.60
CA VAL A 72 -0.28 2.64 6.88
C VAL A 72 -1.77 2.34 6.85
N ALA A 73 -2.59 3.24 6.30
CA ALA A 73 -4.04 3.04 6.19
C ALA A 73 -4.39 1.89 5.23
N LEU A 74 -3.60 1.71 4.16
CA LEU A 74 -3.76 0.58 3.25
C LEU A 74 -3.36 -0.74 3.93
N ALA A 75 -2.27 -0.74 4.70
CA ALA A 75 -1.83 -1.91 5.46
C ALA A 75 -2.85 -2.36 6.51
N ASP A 76 -3.54 -1.43 7.15
CA ASP A 76 -4.60 -1.75 8.12
C ASP A 76 -5.79 -2.47 7.45
N ARG A 77 -6.00 -2.27 6.15
CA ARG A 77 -7.07 -2.92 5.38
C ARG A 77 -6.66 -4.25 4.77
N THR A 78 -5.40 -4.37 4.34
CA THR A 78 -4.95 -5.49 3.48
C THR A 78 -4.06 -6.51 4.18
N ARG A 79 -3.34 -6.13 5.25
CA ARG A 79 -2.48 -7.06 5.97
C ARG A 79 -3.22 -7.81 7.07
N SER A 80 -2.62 -8.90 7.55
CA SER A 80 -3.17 -9.74 8.61
C SER A 80 -3.52 -8.91 9.86
N PRO A 81 -4.76 -9.01 10.37
CA PRO A 81 -5.14 -8.36 11.63
C PRO A 81 -4.24 -8.76 12.81
N VAL A 82 -3.73 -10.00 12.79
CA VAL A 82 -2.80 -10.50 13.81
C VAL A 82 -1.45 -9.78 13.73
N GLU A 83 -0.91 -9.59 12.53
CA GLU A 83 0.32 -8.80 12.31
C GLU A 83 0.13 -7.37 12.82
N ARG A 84 -0.97 -6.70 12.42
CA ARG A 84 -1.25 -5.32 12.82
C ARG A 84 -1.37 -5.18 14.35
N ALA A 85 -2.08 -6.10 14.99
CA ALA A 85 -2.24 -6.11 16.45
C ALA A 85 -0.91 -6.32 17.18
N LEU A 86 -0.05 -7.23 16.68
CA LEU A 86 1.28 -7.45 17.25
C LEU A 86 2.17 -6.22 17.10
N MET A 87 2.19 -5.58 15.93
CA MET A 87 2.92 -4.33 15.72
C MET A 87 2.46 -3.23 16.67
N ALA A 88 1.15 -3.09 16.90
CA ALA A 88 0.61 -2.11 17.83
C ALA A 88 1.05 -2.37 19.27
N ARG A 89 1.03 -3.64 19.72
CA ARG A 89 1.52 -4.04 21.05
C ARG A 89 3.01 -3.74 21.23
N LEU A 90 3.83 -4.06 20.24
CA LEU A 90 5.26 -3.73 20.25
C LEU A 90 5.48 -2.21 20.32
N LYS A 91 4.75 -1.45 19.50
CA LYS A 91 4.82 0.01 19.51
C LYS A 91 4.45 0.59 20.88
N ALA A 92 3.39 0.12 21.51
CA ALA A 92 2.97 0.55 22.84
C ALA A 92 3.98 0.18 23.94
N ALA A 93 4.66 -0.96 23.82
CA ALA A 93 5.69 -1.38 24.78
C ALA A 93 6.94 -0.50 24.74
N PHE A 94 7.36 -0.05 23.55
CA PHE A 94 8.55 0.79 23.38
C PHE A 94 8.27 2.30 23.45
N ASP A 95 7.06 2.73 23.08
CA ASP A 95 6.67 4.14 23.04
C ASP A 95 5.25 4.31 23.62
N PRO A 96 5.09 4.11 24.95
CA PRO A 96 3.79 4.22 25.62
C PRO A 96 3.21 5.63 25.56
N ALA A 97 4.04 6.66 25.39
CA ALA A 97 3.61 8.05 25.22
C ALA A 97 3.22 8.40 23.77
N GLY A 98 3.47 7.50 22.80
CA GLY A 98 3.11 7.69 21.40
C GLY A 98 3.85 8.83 20.69
N THR A 99 5.04 9.22 21.16
CA THR A 99 5.77 10.39 20.65
C THR A 99 6.72 10.06 19.50
N MET A 100 7.14 8.80 19.37
CA MET A 100 8.07 8.37 18.33
C MET A 100 7.34 8.19 17.00
N ASN A 101 7.24 9.27 16.23
CA ASN A 101 6.77 9.28 14.85
C ASN A 101 5.33 8.71 14.67
N PRO A 102 4.32 9.36 15.26
CA PRO A 102 2.94 8.87 15.27
C PRO A 102 2.38 8.73 13.84
N GLY A 103 1.63 7.65 13.61
CA GLY A 103 0.92 7.37 12.36
C GLY A 103 1.78 6.90 11.19
N VAL A 104 3.00 6.40 11.41
CA VAL A 104 3.92 6.02 10.31
C VAL A 104 3.96 4.53 9.98
N LEU A 105 3.76 3.63 10.93
CA LEU A 105 3.87 2.17 10.68
C LEU A 105 2.62 1.41 11.12
N VAL A 106 2.03 1.84 12.22
CA VAL A 106 0.85 1.25 12.83
C VAL A 106 0.06 2.37 13.52
N HIS A 107 -1.26 2.32 13.38
CA HIS A 107 -2.15 3.13 14.20
C HIS A 107 -2.39 2.40 15.51
N LEU A 108 -2.16 3.09 16.64
CA LEU A 108 -2.53 2.57 17.95
C LEU A 108 -4.04 2.72 18.11
N SER A 109 -4.75 1.62 18.33
CA SER A 109 -6.13 1.66 18.80
C SER A 109 -6.14 2.06 20.26
N ASN A 110 -7.02 2.98 20.67
CA ASN A 110 -7.22 3.38 22.07
C ASN A 110 -7.86 2.30 22.96
N ALA A 111 -7.71 1.01 22.61
CA ALA A 111 -8.23 -0.10 23.41
C ALA A 111 -7.22 -0.45 24.51
N VAL A 112 -7.32 0.28 25.62
CA VAL A 112 -7.07 -0.25 26.96
C VAL A 112 -8.40 -0.36 27.66
#